data_AF-A0A2H3DW49-F1
#
_entry.id   AF-A0A2H3DW49-F1
#
_cell.length_a   1.000
_cell.length_b   1.000
_cell.length_c   1.000
_cell.angle_alpha   90.00
_cell.angle_beta   90.00
_cell.angle_gamma   90.00
#
_symmetry.space_group_name_H-M   'P 1'
#
loop_
_entity.id
_entity.type
_entity.pdbx_description
1 polymer ?
#
loop_
_entity_poly.entity_id
_entity_poly.type
_entity_poly.pdbx_seq_one_letter_code
_entity_poly.pdbx_strand_id
1 'polypeptide(L)'
;MSGEDIDSVAVLLETKNKVLSHGNYSPTLGRLHKLQRLRLQYSHCQRGLPVQLEVCPSLPGPPHHVDASRFWAVLIGIDGYTNYPLRGCISDVRSMEKYLTEVLGVPSDRVQLLLGSTEHGPEDPLNPSRDHIIDALLSIITNSQIAYGDNIIIYYSGHGSYYPYHMEEYDETTYIETLCPIDRDTLDANGISREKGHRITVILDCCHSGGVSRSLPEPEARTSPPMMQATLQDMLLTGEKYLRHYPGYRSILSKDWYPDMDSHVVLAACKEYQFAKAMKVKQKDGEVEFVGIFTSSLLRALRSGHWRKETTYADLVDSLDKTTHQTPVVAGKHKAARLWYQE
;
A
#
# COMPACT_ATOMS: atom_id res chain seq x y z
N MET A 1 -14.02 16.99 18.86
CA MET A 1 -13.40 15.83 19.53
C MET A 1 -12.65 15.07 18.46
N SER A 2 -11.32 15.13 18.44
CA SER A 2 -10.50 14.36 17.51
C SER A 2 -10.80 12.88 17.75
N GLY A 3 -11.40 12.21 16.76
CA GLY A 3 -11.58 10.77 16.84
C GLY A 3 -10.20 10.15 16.96
N GLU A 4 -9.99 9.36 18.01
CA GLU A 4 -8.82 8.48 18.08
C GLU A 4 -8.82 7.63 16.80
N ASP A 5 -7.82 7.85 15.95
CA ASP A 5 -7.56 6.97 14.83
C ASP A 5 -7.21 5.61 15.41
N ILE A 6 -7.89 4.59 14.90
CA ILE A 6 -7.66 3.20 15.31
C ILE A 6 -6.24 2.85 14.86
N ASP A 7 -5.37 2.50 15.80
CA ASP A 7 -4.03 2.04 15.49
C ASP A 7 -4.13 0.59 14.95
N SER A 8 -4.16 0.47 13.62
CA SER A 8 -4.20 -0.82 12.92
C SER A 8 -3.01 -1.71 13.29
N VAL A 9 -1.89 -1.13 13.73
CA VAL A 9 -0.73 -1.87 14.25
C VAL A 9 -1.07 -2.53 15.58
N ALA A 10 -1.79 -1.85 16.47
CA ALA A 10 -2.25 -2.42 17.74
C ALA A 10 -3.24 -3.59 17.52
N VAL A 11 -4.11 -3.48 16.52
CA VAL A 11 -5.05 -4.55 16.14
C VAL A 11 -4.30 -5.77 15.56
N LEU A 12 -3.33 -5.55 14.68
CA LEU A 12 -2.49 -6.61 14.10
C LEU A 12 -1.68 -7.36 15.17
N LEU A 13 -1.11 -6.62 16.12
CA LEU A 13 -0.28 -7.15 17.18
C LEU A 13 -1.03 -8.10 18.12
N GLU A 14 -2.24 -7.72 18.51
CA GLU A 14 -3.07 -8.54 19.39
C GLU A 14 -3.62 -9.77 18.66
N THR A 15 -4.00 -9.62 17.38
CA THR A 15 -4.42 -10.74 16.52
C THR A 15 -3.31 -11.80 16.46
N LYS A 16 -2.06 -11.36 16.24
CA LYS A 16 -0.89 -12.23 16.23
C LYS A 16 -0.56 -12.86 17.59
N ASN A 17 -0.61 -12.09 18.67
CA ASN A 17 -0.39 -12.61 20.03
C ASN A 17 -1.36 -13.74 20.36
N LYS A 18 -2.62 -13.63 19.93
CA LYS A 18 -3.65 -14.64 20.16
C LYS A 18 -3.49 -15.88 19.29
N VAL A 19 -3.06 -15.74 18.04
CA VAL A 19 -2.64 -16.87 17.18
C VAL A 19 -1.59 -17.74 17.88
N LEU A 20 -0.70 -17.11 18.65
CA LEU A 20 0.43 -17.78 19.30
C LEU A 20 0.21 -18.09 20.79
N SER A 21 -0.84 -17.55 21.42
CA SER A 21 -1.16 -17.77 22.84
C SER A 21 -2.66 -17.65 23.11
N HIS A 22 -3.26 -18.68 23.72
CA HIS A 22 -4.68 -18.72 24.08
C HIS A 22 -5.01 -17.76 25.25
N GLY A 23 -5.00 -16.44 25.03
CA GLY A 23 -5.11 -15.40 26.07
C GLY A 23 -6.37 -14.50 26.02
N ASN A 24 -6.81 -14.04 27.21
CA ASN A 24 -8.07 -13.33 27.48
C ASN A 24 -8.18 -11.86 27.00
N TYR A 25 -9.41 -11.43 26.74
CA TYR A 25 -9.84 -10.19 26.05
C TYR A 25 -9.94 -8.93 26.97
N SER A 26 -9.65 -7.73 26.41
CA SER A 26 -9.81 -6.43 27.10
C SER A 26 -11.07 -5.66 26.64
N PRO A 27 -11.88 -5.06 27.53
CA PRO A 27 -13.15 -4.40 27.19
C PRO A 27 -13.04 -3.16 26.27
N THR A 28 -11.87 -2.53 26.16
CA THR A 28 -11.60 -1.44 25.22
C THR A 28 -11.62 -1.92 23.77
N LEU A 29 -11.21 -3.17 23.55
CA LEU A 29 -11.10 -3.80 22.23
C LEU A 29 -12.48 -4.05 21.60
N GLY A 30 -13.47 -4.48 22.41
CA GLY A 30 -14.83 -4.70 21.93
C GLY A 30 -15.52 -3.42 21.44
N ARG A 31 -15.14 -2.25 22.00
CA ARG A 31 -15.61 -0.95 21.52
C ARG A 31 -14.97 -0.55 20.18
N LEU A 32 -13.68 -0.87 19.99
CA LEU A 32 -12.97 -0.63 18.73
C LEU A 32 -13.53 -1.49 17.59
N HIS A 33 -13.77 -2.78 17.83
CA HIS A 33 -14.41 -3.66 16.84
C HIS A 33 -15.83 -3.19 16.48
N LYS A 34 -16.61 -2.74 17.46
CA LYS A 34 -17.93 -2.15 17.20
C LYS A 34 -17.83 -0.89 16.33
N LEU A 35 -16.87 0.00 16.60
CA LEU A 35 -16.63 1.19 15.79
C LEU A 35 -16.21 0.84 14.35
N GLN A 36 -15.32 -0.13 14.19
CA GLN A 36 -14.89 -0.64 12.89
C GLN A 36 -16.08 -1.20 12.10
N ARG A 37 -16.94 -2.02 12.73
CA ARG A 37 -18.16 -2.53 12.12
C ARG A 37 -19.11 -1.42 11.66
N LEU A 38 -19.33 -0.41 12.50
CA LEU A 38 -20.18 0.73 12.14
C LEU A 38 -19.60 1.54 10.97
N ARG A 39 -18.28 1.73 10.91
CA ARG A 39 -17.60 2.39 9.79
C ARG A 39 -17.73 1.58 8.49
N LEU A 40 -17.63 0.25 8.57
CA LEU A 40 -17.87 -0.64 7.43
C LEU A 40 -19.32 -0.53 6.94
N GLN A 41 -20.30 -0.62 7.83
CA GLN A 41 -21.71 -0.47 7.48
C GLN A 41 -21.98 0.89 6.83
N TYR A 42 -21.39 1.97 7.36
CA TYR A 42 -21.49 3.30 6.80
C TYR A 42 -20.90 3.37 5.37
N SER A 43 -19.69 2.83 5.15
CA SER A 43 -19.09 2.79 3.81
C SER A 43 -19.91 1.95 2.82
N HIS A 44 -20.51 0.85 3.29
CA HIS A 44 -21.44 0.03 2.49
C HIS A 44 -22.67 0.84 2.04
N CYS A 45 -23.20 1.72 2.88
CA CYS A 45 -24.31 2.61 2.51
C CYS A 45 -23.90 3.66 1.48
N GLN A 46 -22.61 3.98 1.34
CA GLN A 46 -22.12 4.98 0.38
C GLN A 46 -21.84 4.40 -1.02
N ARG A 47 -21.93 3.09 -1.21
CA ARG A 47 -21.61 2.38 -2.47
C ARG A 47 -22.31 2.92 -3.72
N GLY A 48 -23.59 3.27 -3.59
CA GLY A 48 -24.39 3.77 -4.71
C GLY A 48 -24.20 5.27 -5.00
N LEU A 49 -23.40 5.98 -4.19
CA LEU A 49 -23.19 7.41 -4.37
C LEU A 49 -22.15 7.64 -5.48
N PRO A 50 -22.38 8.63 -6.37
CA PRO A 50 -21.37 9.04 -7.33
C PRO A 50 -20.10 9.48 -6.60
N VAL A 51 -18.95 9.28 -7.25
CA VAL A 51 -17.67 9.82 -6.77
C VAL A 51 -17.74 11.34 -6.89
N GLN A 52 -17.98 12.01 -5.77
CA GLN A 52 -17.83 13.47 -5.68
C GLN A 52 -16.37 13.76 -5.28
N LEU A 53 -15.63 14.36 -6.20
CA LEU A 53 -14.26 14.80 -5.99
C LEU A 53 -14.29 16.17 -5.32
N GLU A 54 -13.87 16.25 -4.06
CA GLU A 54 -13.54 17.51 -3.44
C GLU A 54 -12.09 17.86 -3.80
N VAL A 55 -11.95 18.71 -4.83
CA VAL A 55 -10.64 19.14 -5.29
C VAL A 55 -10.03 20.10 -4.29
N CYS A 56 -8.92 19.70 -3.67
CA CYS A 56 -8.12 20.64 -2.88
C CYS A 56 -7.50 21.70 -3.80
N PRO A 57 -7.79 23.01 -3.58
CA PRO A 57 -7.29 24.06 -4.44
C PRO A 57 -5.76 24.15 -4.35
N SER A 58 -5.12 24.14 -5.51
CA SER A 58 -3.69 24.38 -5.65
C SER A 58 -3.43 25.90 -5.73
N LEU A 59 -2.83 26.49 -4.69
CA LEU A 59 -2.28 27.86 -4.69
C LEU A 59 -0.83 27.95 -5.22
N PRO A 60 -0.55 28.75 -6.26
CA PRO A 60 0.75 28.80 -6.92
C PRO A 60 1.91 29.21 -6.00
N GLY A 61 3.04 28.48 -6.07
CA GLY A 61 4.28 28.75 -5.36
C GLY A 61 5.51 28.20 -6.10
N PRO A 62 6.73 28.65 -5.76
CA PRO A 62 7.95 28.17 -6.40
C PRO A 62 8.25 26.71 -5.99
N PRO A 63 8.63 25.82 -6.92
CA PRO A 63 8.86 24.42 -6.63
C PRO A 63 10.06 24.22 -5.69
N HIS A 64 9.90 23.33 -4.70
CA HIS A 64 11.02 22.85 -3.90
C HIS A 64 11.79 21.77 -4.66
N HIS A 65 13.11 21.96 -4.80
CA HIS A 65 13.99 20.97 -5.42
C HIS A 65 14.61 20.06 -4.36
N VAL A 66 14.45 18.75 -4.55
CA VAL A 66 15.17 17.70 -3.83
C VAL A 66 16.27 17.13 -4.72
N ASP A 67 17.37 16.68 -4.12
CA ASP A 67 18.43 15.99 -4.87
C ASP A 67 17.96 14.58 -5.27
N ALA A 68 17.48 14.48 -6.50
CA ALA A 68 16.97 13.25 -7.09
C ALA A 68 18.07 12.22 -7.40
N SER A 69 19.35 12.60 -7.35
CA SER A 69 20.47 11.66 -7.54
C SER A 69 20.64 10.68 -6.36
N ARG A 70 19.88 10.86 -5.28
CA ARG A 70 19.87 10.01 -4.08
C ARG A 70 18.53 9.30 -3.89
N PHE A 71 17.81 9.05 -4.98
CA PHE A 71 16.56 8.30 -4.99
C PHE A 71 16.73 6.94 -5.65
N TRP A 72 15.99 5.97 -5.11
CA TRP A 72 15.81 4.62 -5.64
C TRP A 72 14.33 4.28 -5.59
N ALA A 73 13.83 3.59 -6.61
CA ALA A 73 12.41 3.27 -6.67
C ALA A 73 12.13 1.85 -7.20
N VAL A 74 11.12 1.21 -6.62
CA VAL A 74 10.47 0.01 -7.15
C VAL A 74 9.00 0.35 -7.37
N LEU A 75 8.54 0.25 -8.62
CA LEU A 75 7.18 0.58 -9.03
C LEU A 75 6.47 -0.67 -9.56
N ILE A 76 5.35 -1.04 -8.95
CA ILE A 76 4.63 -2.29 -9.21
C ILE A 76 3.20 -1.95 -9.64
N GLY A 77 2.78 -2.42 -10.80
CA GLY A 77 1.48 -2.12 -11.39
C GLY A 77 0.88 -3.35 -12.02
N ILE A 78 -0.29 -3.78 -11.57
CA ILE A 78 -0.89 -5.05 -12.01
C ILE A 78 -2.34 -4.83 -12.45
N ASP A 79 -2.59 -5.03 -13.74
CA ASP A 79 -3.94 -5.01 -14.33
C ASP A 79 -4.39 -6.43 -14.72
N GLY A 80 -3.48 -7.26 -15.23
CA GLY A 80 -3.73 -8.57 -15.86
C GLY A 80 -3.94 -9.74 -14.90
N TYR A 81 -4.67 -9.56 -13.79
CA TYR A 81 -5.05 -10.69 -12.94
C TYR A 81 -5.96 -11.67 -13.71
N THR A 82 -5.73 -12.98 -13.54
CA THR A 82 -6.60 -14.02 -14.12
C THR A 82 -8.05 -13.86 -13.64
N ASN A 83 -8.22 -13.57 -12.36
CA ASN A 83 -9.51 -13.32 -11.72
C ASN A 83 -9.61 -11.84 -11.34
N TYR A 84 -10.74 -11.21 -11.67
CA TYR A 84 -11.00 -9.79 -11.40
C TYR A 84 -9.96 -8.83 -12.03
N PRO A 85 -9.78 -8.82 -13.36
CA PRO A 85 -8.80 -7.93 -13.99
C PRO A 85 -9.07 -6.46 -13.66
N LEU A 86 -8.00 -5.72 -13.41
CA LEU A 86 -8.03 -4.27 -13.16
C LEU A 86 -7.71 -3.50 -14.43
N ARG A 87 -7.93 -2.19 -14.37
CA ARG A 87 -7.50 -1.24 -15.40
C ARG A 87 -6.89 -0.02 -14.73
N GLY A 88 -5.81 0.47 -15.31
CA GLY A 88 -5.19 1.74 -14.93
C GLY A 88 -4.08 1.60 -13.89
N CYS A 89 -3.81 0.40 -13.36
CA CYS A 89 -2.70 0.22 -12.44
C CYS A 89 -1.35 0.35 -13.16
N ILE A 90 -1.27 -0.11 -14.41
CA ILE A 90 -0.09 0.10 -15.25
C ILE A 90 0.04 1.58 -15.64
N SER A 91 -1.07 2.24 -15.99
CA SER A 91 -1.06 3.69 -16.29
C SER A 91 -0.58 4.52 -15.10
N ASP A 92 -1.03 4.17 -13.89
CA ASP A 92 -0.59 4.78 -12.65
C ASP A 92 0.94 4.64 -12.44
N VAL A 93 1.48 3.43 -12.62
CA VAL A 93 2.94 3.19 -12.53
C VAL A 93 3.69 4.03 -13.56
N ARG A 94 3.23 4.06 -14.82
CA ARG A 94 3.87 4.86 -15.87
C ARG A 94 3.82 6.36 -15.54
N SER A 95 2.73 6.82 -14.96
CA SER A 95 2.58 8.21 -14.52
C SER A 95 3.52 8.57 -13.36
N MET A 96 3.73 7.62 -12.43
CA MET A 96 4.69 7.75 -11.33
C MET A 96 6.14 7.69 -11.84
N GLU A 97 6.48 6.72 -12.69
CA GLU A 97 7.79 6.60 -13.35
C GLU A 97 8.17 7.91 -14.05
N LYS A 98 7.24 8.45 -14.85
CA LYS A 98 7.42 9.72 -15.55
C LYS A 98 7.64 10.88 -14.60
N TYR A 99 6.90 10.93 -13.49
CA TYR A 99 7.13 11.97 -12.49
C TYR A 99 8.52 11.84 -11.85
N LEU A 100 8.94 10.65 -11.45
CA LEU A 100 10.25 10.43 -10.84
C LEU A 100 11.38 10.78 -11.80
N THR A 101 11.32 10.31 -13.04
CA THR A 101 12.42 10.48 -14.00
C THR A 101 12.43 11.85 -14.67
N GLU A 102 11.28 12.36 -15.12
CA GLU A 102 11.24 13.60 -15.90
C GLU A 102 11.03 14.87 -15.04
N VAL A 103 10.36 14.75 -13.88
CA VAL A 103 10.05 15.91 -13.03
C VAL A 103 11.02 16.02 -11.85
N LEU A 104 11.23 14.93 -11.10
CA LEU A 104 12.22 14.92 -10.03
C LEU A 104 13.65 14.81 -10.56
N GLY A 105 13.87 14.05 -11.65
CA GLY A 105 15.20 13.81 -12.21
C GLY A 105 15.90 12.59 -11.62
N VAL A 106 15.14 11.59 -11.15
CA VAL A 106 15.69 10.31 -10.67
C VAL A 106 16.30 9.57 -11.86
N PRO A 107 17.56 9.09 -11.77
CA PRO A 107 18.17 8.29 -12.83
C PRO A 107 17.33 7.05 -13.15
N SER A 108 17.07 6.78 -14.43
CA SER A 108 16.20 5.68 -14.86
C SER A 108 16.73 4.30 -14.45
N ASP A 109 18.05 4.13 -14.34
CA ASP A 109 18.70 2.90 -13.87
C ASP A 109 18.48 2.63 -12.36
N ARG A 110 17.90 3.60 -11.63
CA ARG A 110 17.51 3.47 -10.23
C ARG A 110 16.00 3.31 -10.02
N VAL A 111 15.25 3.18 -11.12
CA VAL A 111 13.80 2.93 -11.11
C VAL A 111 13.55 1.53 -11.68
N GLN A 112 13.21 0.58 -10.81
CA GLN A 112 12.82 -0.76 -11.21
C GLN A 112 11.31 -0.84 -11.40
N LEU A 113 10.87 -1.44 -12.51
CA LEU A 113 9.45 -1.60 -12.84
C LEU A 113 9.05 -3.07 -12.80
N LEU A 114 7.86 -3.36 -12.28
CA LEU A 114 7.17 -4.63 -12.45
C LEU A 114 5.73 -4.37 -12.93
N LEU A 115 5.40 -4.83 -14.14
CA LEU A 115 4.18 -4.53 -14.88
C LEU A 115 3.43 -5.80 -15.26
N GLY A 116 2.27 -5.99 -14.62
CA GLY A 116 1.45 -7.18 -14.80
C GLY A 116 0.33 -6.92 -15.78
N SER A 117 0.55 -7.22 -17.05
CA SER A 117 -0.47 -7.21 -18.11
C SER A 117 -0.76 -8.64 -18.55
N THR A 118 -1.82 -8.83 -19.35
CA THR A 118 -2.10 -10.13 -20.00
C THR A 118 -1.11 -10.47 -21.12
N GLU A 119 -0.24 -9.54 -21.50
CA GLU A 119 0.73 -9.69 -22.59
C GLU A 119 2.09 -10.22 -22.09
N HIS A 120 2.38 -10.05 -20.81
CA HIS A 120 3.62 -10.49 -20.18
C HIS A 120 3.44 -11.86 -19.53
N GLY A 121 4.13 -12.87 -20.05
CA GLY A 121 4.15 -14.21 -19.48
C GLY A 121 4.93 -14.29 -18.17
N PRO A 122 4.89 -15.43 -17.45
CA PRO A 122 5.62 -15.63 -16.18
C PRO A 122 7.14 -15.48 -16.30
N GLU A 123 7.69 -15.79 -17.47
CA GLU A 123 9.14 -15.71 -17.78
C GLU A 123 9.63 -14.26 -18.03
N ASP A 124 8.72 -13.29 -18.09
CA ASP A 124 9.08 -11.89 -18.29
C ASP A 124 9.69 -11.32 -17.00
N PRO A 125 10.91 -10.74 -17.02
CA PRO A 125 11.53 -10.14 -15.83
C PRO A 125 10.73 -8.95 -15.26
N LEU A 126 9.83 -8.35 -16.03
CA LEU A 126 8.91 -7.31 -15.57
C LEU A 126 7.63 -7.90 -14.96
N ASN A 127 7.38 -9.20 -15.08
CA ASN A 127 6.18 -9.82 -14.53
C ASN A 127 6.16 -9.63 -13.00
N PRO A 128 5.11 -9.05 -12.40
CA PRO A 128 5.01 -8.83 -10.95
C PRO A 128 4.53 -10.12 -10.26
N SER A 129 5.24 -11.22 -10.52
CA SER A 129 5.13 -12.46 -9.76
C SER A 129 5.55 -12.20 -8.33
N ARG A 130 5.14 -13.09 -7.43
CA ARG A 130 5.49 -12.96 -6.02
C ARG A 130 7.01 -12.97 -5.83
N ASP A 131 7.71 -13.85 -6.54
CA ASP A 131 9.18 -13.94 -6.50
C ASP A 131 9.84 -12.68 -7.05
N HIS A 132 9.41 -12.15 -8.20
CA HIS A 132 9.99 -10.92 -8.74
C HIS A 132 9.74 -9.70 -7.85
N ILE A 133 8.56 -9.60 -7.22
CA ILE A 133 8.27 -8.54 -6.25
C ILE A 133 9.22 -8.64 -5.05
N ILE A 134 9.43 -9.84 -4.53
CA ILE A 134 10.31 -10.07 -3.39
C ILE A 134 11.76 -9.79 -3.76
N ASP A 135 12.23 -10.28 -4.90
CA ASP A 135 13.56 -10.01 -5.41
C ASP A 135 13.80 -8.52 -5.63
N ALA A 136 12.83 -7.78 -6.16
CA ALA A 136 12.91 -6.32 -6.29
C ALA A 136 13.02 -5.60 -4.94
N LEU A 137 12.26 -6.05 -3.94
CA LEU A 137 12.34 -5.48 -2.59
C LEU A 137 13.65 -5.85 -1.87
N LEU A 138 14.13 -7.08 -2.06
CA LEU A 138 15.41 -7.56 -1.55
C LEU A 138 16.60 -6.90 -2.26
N SER A 139 16.46 -6.54 -3.54
CA SER A 139 17.49 -5.83 -4.27
C SER A 139 17.77 -4.47 -3.63
N ILE A 140 16.73 -3.73 -3.20
CA ILE A 140 16.90 -2.48 -2.44
C ILE A 140 17.72 -2.74 -1.17
N ILE A 141 17.41 -3.82 -0.46
CA ILE A 141 18.01 -4.18 0.83
C ILE A 141 19.49 -4.53 0.67
N THR A 142 19.83 -5.25 -0.39
CA THR A 142 21.17 -5.81 -0.61
C THR A 142 22.06 -4.94 -1.51
N ASN A 143 21.49 -3.94 -2.19
CA ASN A 143 22.22 -3.05 -3.09
C ASN A 143 23.19 -2.14 -2.32
N SER A 144 24.48 -2.31 -2.60
CA SER A 144 25.59 -1.57 -1.98
C SER A 144 25.70 -0.12 -2.46
N GLN A 145 25.03 0.24 -3.56
CA GLN A 145 24.97 1.62 -4.06
C GLN A 145 23.95 2.48 -3.31
N ILE A 146 23.04 1.86 -2.56
CA ILE A 146 22.05 2.57 -1.74
C ILE A 146 22.70 2.94 -0.41
N ALA A 147 23.03 4.22 -0.26
CA ALA A 147 23.67 4.71 0.96
C ALA A 147 22.63 4.98 2.06
N TYR A 148 23.09 4.99 3.31
CA TYR A 148 22.26 5.42 4.43
C TYR A 148 21.78 6.86 4.20
N GLY A 149 20.47 7.06 4.33
CA GLY A 149 19.83 8.36 4.09
C GLY A 149 19.42 8.62 2.64
N ASP A 150 19.64 7.69 1.71
CA ASP A 150 19.02 7.78 0.39
C ASP A 150 17.49 7.61 0.50
N ASN A 151 16.75 8.27 -0.39
CA ASN A 151 15.30 8.15 -0.45
C ASN A 151 14.92 6.88 -1.22
N ILE A 152 14.11 6.02 -0.61
CA ILE A 152 13.60 4.80 -1.25
C ILE A 152 12.10 4.96 -1.43
N ILE A 153 11.61 4.78 -2.66
CA ILE A 153 10.19 4.82 -3.00
C ILE A 153 9.75 3.43 -3.42
N ILE A 154 8.78 2.86 -2.68
CA ILE A 154 8.10 1.63 -3.08
C ILE A 154 6.68 2.04 -3.44
N TYR A 155 6.29 1.86 -4.70
CA TYR A 155 4.95 2.21 -5.18
C TYR A 155 4.24 0.95 -5.67
N TYR A 156 3.02 0.72 -5.20
CA TYR A 156 2.19 -0.40 -5.61
C TYR A 156 0.80 0.09 -6.05
N SER A 157 0.37 -0.36 -7.22
CA SER A 157 -0.97 -0.18 -7.77
C SER A 157 -1.52 -1.54 -8.24
N GLY A 158 -2.60 -1.99 -7.62
CA GLY A 158 -3.11 -3.35 -7.82
C GLY A 158 -4.10 -3.75 -6.74
N HIS A 159 -4.43 -5.04 -6.66
CA HIS A 159 -5.36 -5.54 -5.65
C HIS A 159 -4.75 -5.64 -4.24
N GLY A 160 -5.51 -5.19 -3.24
CA GLY A 160 -5.34 -5.67 -1.86
C GLY A 160 -6.19 -6.92 -1.60
N SER A 161 -5.68 -7.82 -0.76
CA SER A 161 -6.39 -9.02 -0.29
C SER A 161 -6.00 -9.37 1.16
N TYR A 162 -6.50 -10.47 1.70
CA TYR A 162 -6.28 -10.83 3.10
C TYR A 162 -6.27 -12.34 3.33
N TYR A 163 -5.60 -12.72 4.42
CA TYR A 163 -5.76 -14.04 5.04
C TYR A 163 -6.75 -13.94 6.19
N PRO A 164 -7.88 -14.70 6.18
CA PRO A 164 -8.80 -14.75 7.31
C PRO A 164 -8.20 -15.55 8.46
N TYR A 165 -8.55 -15.15 9.69
CA TYR A 165 -8.26 -15.87 10.92
C TYR A 165 -9.52 -15.94 11.78
N HIS A 166 -10.03 -17.16 11.96
CA HIS A 166 -11.19 -17.45 12.80
C HIS A 166 -10.74 -17.66 14.26
N MET A 167 -11.30 -16.88 15.18
CA MET A 167 -11.14 -17.14 16.60
C MET A 167 -12.31 -17.97 17.09
N GLU A 168 -12.08 -19.19 17.60
CA GLU A 168 -13.14 -20.12 18.01
C GLU A 168 -14.05 -19.58 19.14
N GLU A 169 -13.57 -18.62 19.94
CA GLU A 169 -14.32 -18.05 21.06
C GLU A 169 -15.33 -16.95 20.69
N TYR A 170 -15.26 -16.38 19.48
CA TYR A 170 -16.18 -15.34 19.02
C TYR A 170 -16.48 -15.50 17.53
N ASP A 171 -17.70 -15.19 17.10
CA ASP A 171 -18.11 -15.10 15.68
C ASP A 171 -17.45 -13.90 14.95
N GLU A 172 -16.19 -13.60 15.29
CA GLU A 172 -15.40 -12.46 14.85
C GLU A 172 -14.22 -12.98 14.02
N THR A 173 -14.31 -12.75 12.71
CA THR A 173 -13.21 -13.05 11.79
C THR A 173 -12.23 -11.88 11.78
N THR A 174 -11.03 -12.12 12.28
CA THR A 174 -9.88 -11.21 12.13
C THR A 174 -9.12 -11.54 10.85
N TYR A 175 -8.26 -10.65 10.37
CA TYR A 175 -7.57 -10.85 9.08
C TYR A 175 -6.24 -10.11 9.02
N ILE A 176 -5.32 -10.61 8.19
CA ILE A 176 -4.05 -9.96 7.87
C ILE A 176 -4.08 -9.52 6.42
N GLU A 177 -3.81 -8.22 6.19
CA GLU A 177 -3.82 -7.60 4.87
C GLU A 177 -2.56 -7.94 4.06
N THR A 178 -2.74 -8.02 2.75
CA THR A 178 -1.69 -8.45 1.81
C THR A 178 -1.82 -7.73 0.48
N LEU A 179 -0.69 -7.49 -0.17
CA LEU A 179 -0.66 -7.13 -1.58
C LEU A 179 -0.90 -8.38 -2.42
N CYS A 180 -1.50 -8.23 -3.60
CA CYS A 180 -1.73 -9.33 -4.52
C CYS A 180 -0.67 -9.33 -5.63
N PRO A 181 0.22 -10.32 -5.68
CA PRO A 181 1.00 -10.62 -6.88
C PRO A 181 0.10 -11.10 -8.04
N ILE A 182 0.62 -11.07 -9.27
CA ILE A 182 -0.13 -11.54 -10.45
C ILE A 182 -0.38 -13.06 -10.44
N ASP A 183 0.53 -13.81 -9.81
CA ASP A 183 0.52 -15.26 -9.66
C ASP A 183 -0.16 -15.73 -8.35
N ARG A 184 -0.97 -14.86 -7.72
CA ARG A 184 -1.62 -15.13 -6.42
C ARG A 184 -2.33 -16.49 -6.32
N ASP A 185 -2.91 -17.01 -7.40
CA ASP A 185 -3.66 -18.28 -7.38
C ASP A 185 -2.77 -19.50 -7.66
N THR A 186 -1.45 -19.32 -7.62
CA THR A 186 -0.46 -20.40 -7.66
C THR A 186 0.07 -20.68 -6.24
N LEU A 187 0.08 -21.97 -5.89
CA LEU A 187 0.66 -22.51 -4.67
C LEU A 187 2.18 -22.40 -4.75
N ASP A 188 2.74 -21.20 -4.55
CA ASP A 188 4.11 -21.06 -4.03
C ASP A 188 4.43 -19.61 -3.62
N ALA A 189 4.31 -19.38 -2.31
CA ALA A 189 5.39 -18.88 -1.45
C ALA A 189 5.90 -17.41 -1.53
N ASN A 190 6.11 -16.75 -0.36
CA ASN A 190 7.27 -15.88 0.00
C ASN A 190 6.95 -14.45 0.55
N GLY A 191 7.84 -13.88 1.38
CA GLY A 191 7.66 -12.61 2.13
C GLY A 191 8.92 -11.72 2.23
N ILE A 192 8.80 -10.54 2.88
CA ILE A 192 9.69 -9.34 2.74
C ILE A 192 10.62 -9.07 3.96
N SER A 193 11.88 -8.63 3.73
CA SER A 193 12.95 -8.35 4.73
C SER A 193 13.24 -6.85 4.97
N ARG A 194 14.19 -6.52 5.88
CA ARG A 194 14.39 -5.19 6.52
C ARG A 194 15.86 -4.73 6.69
N GLU A 195 16.57 -4.25 5.66
CA GLU A 195 17.91 -3.63 5.86
C GLU A 195 18.22 -2.33 5.10
N LYS A 196 17.31 -1.37 4.99
CA LYS A 196 17.73 0.00 4.62
C LYS A 196 17.03 1.05 5.50
N GLY A 197 17.70 2.20 5.65
CA GLY A 197 17.46 3.20 6.68
C GLY A 197 16.07 3.86 6.68
N HIS A 198 15.86 4.82 7.58
CA HIS A 198 14.55 5.38 7.96
C HIS A 198 13.81 6.22 6.89
N ARG A 199 14.22 6.19 5.61
CA ARG A 199 13.69 7.03 4.51
C ARG A 199 13.00 6.21 3.42
N ILE A 200 12.32 5.14 3.82
CA ILE A 200 11.49 4.33 2.93
C ILE A 200 10.08 4.95 2.90
N THR A 201 9.64 5.39 1.73
CA THR A 201 8.26 5.82 1.48
C THR A 201 7.55 4.69 0.73
N VAL A 202 6.53 4.11 1.35
CA VAL A 202 5.67 3.09 0.73
C VAL A 202 4.36 3.76 0.32
N ILE A 203 4.01 3.69 -0.95
CA ILE A 203 2.82 4.33 -1.53
C ILE A 203 1.93 3.22 -2.08
N LEU A 204 0.72 3.10 -1.55
CA LEU A 204 -0.21 2.00 -1.84
C LEU A 204 -1.50 2.54 -2.44
N ASP A 205 -1.68 2.33 -3.75
CA ASP A 205 -2.95 2.56 -4.44
C ASP A 205 -3.74 1.25 -4.62
N CYS A 206 -4.11 0.68 -3.47
CA CYS A 206 -4.89 -0.56 -3.35
C CYS A 206 -5.89 -0.46 -2.20
N CYS A 207 -6.92 -1.30 -2.21
CA CYS A 207 -7.86 -1.35 -1.09
C CYS A 207 -7.21 -1.99 0.13
N HIS A 208 -7.59 -1.50 1.30
CA HIS A 208 -7.52 -2.29 2.52
C HIS A 208 -8.57 -3.40 2.47
N SER A 209 -8.23 -4.52 3.10
CA SER A 209 -9.06 -5.73 3.12
C SER A 209 -10.11 -5.73 4.22
N GLY A 210 -10.25 -4.59 4.91
CA GLY A 210 -11.17 -4.44 6.01
C GLY A 210 -12.61 -4.66 5.60
N GLY A 211 -13.10 -5.88 5.81
CA GLY A 211 -14.50 -6.24 5.71
C GLY A 211 -14.72 -7.66 5.21
N VAL A 212 -14.86 -8.59 6.14
CA VAL A 212 -15.47 -9.93 5.94
C VAL A 212 -16.90 -9.84 5.38
N SER A 213 -17.52 -8.65 5.39
CA SER A 213 -18.80 -8.34 4.75
C SER A 213 -18.70 -7.95 3.26
N ARG A 214 -17.53 -8.00 2.62
CA ARG A 214 -17.33 -7.64 1.21
C ARG A 214 -17.66 -8.84 0.30
N SER A 215 -18.91 -9.29 0.32
CA SER A 215 -19.36 -10.48 -0.42
C SER A 215 -19.26 -10.39 -1.95
N LEU A 216 -19.02 -9.20 -2.53
CA LEU A 216 -18.68 -9.00 -3.95
C LEU A 216 -17.74 -7.79 -4.12
N PRO A 217 -16.72 -7.85 -4.99
CA PRO A 217 -15.90 -6.70 -5.35
C PRO A 217 -16.76 -5.65 -6.08
N GLU A 218 -16.67 -4.39 -5.65
CA GLU A 218 -17.32 -3.28 -6.33
C GLU A 218 -16.67 -3.03 -7.70
N PRO A 219 -17.42 -2.53 -8.70
CA PRO A 219 -16.83 -2.08 -9.96
C PRO A 219 -15.66 -1.11 -9.71
N GLU A 220 -14.57 -1.32 -10.46
CA GLU A 220 -13.32 -0.55 -10.36
C GLU A 220 -12.60 -0.57 -9.00
N ALA A 221 -13.07 -1.34 -8.01
CA ALA A 221 -12.41 -1.45 -6.72
C ALA A 221 -11.17 -2.34 -6.80
N ARG A 222 -10.08 -1.85 -6.23
CA ARG A 222 -8.77 -2.52 -6.18
C ARG A 222 -8.67 -3.51 -5.02
N THR A 223 -9.64 -4.43 -4.94
CA THR A 223 -9.70 -5.51 -3.92
C THR A 223 -10.01 -6.85 -4.55
N SER A 224 -9.46 -7.92 -3.99
CA SER A 224 -9.74 -9.28 -4.43
C SER A 224 -10.03 -10.19 -3.23
N PRO A 225 -10.93 -11.19 -3.35
CA PRO A 225 -11.31 -12.10 -2.27
C PRO A 225 -10.10 -12.78 -1.59
N PRO A 226 -10.26 -13.32 -0.37
CA PRO A 226 -9.17 -13.97 0.35
C PRO A 226 -8.62 -15.16 -0.42
N MET A 227 -7.34 -15.46 -0.20
CA MET A 227 -6.70 -16.62 -0.81
C MET A 227 -7.29 -17.91 -0.20
N MET A 228 -7.80 -18.80 -1.05
CA MET A 228 -8.38 -20.08 -0.62
C MET A 228 -7.34 -21.21 -0.52
N GLN A 229 -6.20 -21.05 -1.18
CA GLN A 229 -5.20 -22.12 -1.35
C GLN A 229 -4.08 -22.12 -0.31
N ALA A 230 -3.82 -21.00 0.36
CA ALA A 230 -2.79 -20.89 1.39
C ALA A 230 -3.39 -20.31 2.67
N THR A 231 -2.99 -20.85 3.82
CA THR A 231 -3.42 -20.35 5.13
C THR A 231 -2.52 -19.22 5.61
N LEU A 232 -3.00 -18.47 6.60
CA LEU A 232 -2.16 -17.49 7.31
C LEU A 232 -0.89 -18.15 7.89
N GLN A 233 -1.01 -19.37 8.40
CA GLN A 233 0.11 -20.11 8.95
C GLN A 233 1.15 -20.44 7.89
N ASP A 234 0.72 -20.88 6.70
CA ASP A 234 1.62 -21.15 5.57
C ASP A 234 2.39 -19.90 5.17
N MET A 235 1.71 -18.76 5.08
CA MET A 235 2.34 -17.47 4.77
C MET A 235 3.40 -17.09 5.81
N LEU A 236 3.09 -17.22 7.10
CA LEU A 236 4.02 -16.89 8.19
C LEU A 236 5.22 -17.84 8.26
N LEU A 237 5.01 -19.14 8.11
CA LEU A 237 6.09 -20.13 8.10
C LEU A 237 7.01 -19.94 6.90
N THR A 238 6.42 -19.64 5.75
CA THR A 238 7.17 -19.32 4.54
C THR A 238 8.01 -18.08 4.78
N GLY A 239 7.41 -16.97 5.21
CA GLY A 239 8.14 -15.74 5.52
C GLY A 239 9.29 -15.97 6.52
N GLU A 240 9.08 -16.73 7.59
CA GLU A 240 10.15 -17.06 8.55
C GLU A 240 11.33 -17.77 7.88
N LYS A 241 11.06 -18.78 7.04
CA LYS A 241 12.10 -19.56 6.36
C LYS A 241 13.01 -18.69 5.49
N TYR A 242 12.45 -17.71 4.78
CA TYR A 242 13.22 -16.86 3.88
C TYR A 242 13.93 -15.74 4.63
N LEU A 243 13.24 -15.11 5.57
CA LEU A 243 13.72 -13.88 6.19
C LEU A 243 14.78 -14.11 7.27
N ARG A 244 14.82 -15.31 7.88
CA ARG A 244 15.77 -15.64 8.96
C ARG A 244 17.25 -15.48 8.62
N HIS A 245 17.60 -15.45 7.35
CA HIS A 245 19.00 -15.33 6.90
C HIS A 245 19.46 -13.88 6.74
N TYR A 246 18.55 -12.90 6.83
CA TYR A 246 18.90 -11.50 6.71
C TYR A 246 19.38 -10.92 8.05
N PRO A 247 20.45 -10.11 8.06
CA PRO A 247 20.88 -9.44 9.27
C PRO A 247 19.79 -8.52 9.83
N GLY A 248 19.72 -8.44 11.16
CA GLY A 248 18.69 -7.65 11.86
C GLY A 248 17.27 -8.24 11.83
N TYR A 249 17.08 -9.42 11.23
CA TYR A 249 15.79 -10.10 11.23
C TYR A 249 15.34 -10.50 12.63
N ARG A 250 14.08 -10.18 12.95
CA ARG A 250 13.36 -10.69 14.11
C ARG A 250 12.26 -11.62 13.64
N SER A 251 12.23 -12.83 14.21
CA SER A 251 11.26 -13.87 13.86
C SER A 251 9.84 -13.31 13.77
N ILE A 252 9.23 -13.48 12.59
CA ILE A 252 7.82 -13.12 12.37
C ILE A 252 6.90 -14.13 13.05
N LEU A 253 7.41 -15.24 13.55
CA LEU A 253 6.66 -16.16 14.42
C LEU A 253 6.76 -15.77 15.90
N SER A 254 7.57 -14.77 16.27
CA SER A 254 7.67 -14.34 17.66
C SER A 254 6.39 -13.68 18.15
N LYS A 255 5.97 -13.99 19.38
CA LYS A 255 4.76 -13.41 20.00
C LYS A 255 4.85 -11.90 20.09
N ASP A 256 5.98 -11.41 20.58
CA ASP A 256 6.30 -10.00 20.78
C ASP A 256 6.75 -9.26 19.51
N TRP A 257 6.63 -9.88 18.33
CA TRP A 257 6.96 -9.22 17.07
C TRP A 257 5.95 -8.12 16.80
N TYR A 258 6.46 -6.94 16.44
CA TYR A 258 5.67 -5.80 15.95
C TYR A 258 6.22 -5.31 14.62
N PRO A 259 5.38 -4.77 13.73
CA PRO A 259 5.87 -4.09 12.54
C PRO A 259 6.63 -2.84 13.01
N ASP A 260 7.87 -2.71 12.57
CA ASP A 260 8.67 -1.56 12.91
C ASP A 260 8.28 -0.39 11.98
N MET A 261 7.64 0.59 12.61
CA MET A 261 7.15 1.81 12.00
C MET A 261 8.16 2.97 12.07
N ASP A 262 9.38 2.73 12.55
CA ASP A 262 10.51 3.69 12.53
C ASP A 262 11.26 3.66 11.19
N SER A 263 11.16 2.58 10.40
CA SER A 263 11.95 2.48 9.16
C SER A 263 11.29 3.13 7.95
N HIS A 264 9.99 3.39 8.00
CA HIS A 264 9.22 3.79 6.83
C HIS A 264 8.00 4.65 7.14
N VAL A 265 7.55 5.39 6.12
CA VAL A 265 6.25 6.09 6.10
C VAL A 265 5.39 5.44 5.02
N VAL A 266 4.15 5.10 5.36
CA VAL A 266 3.16 4.53 4.44
C VAL A 266 2.15 5.61 4.06
N LEU A 267 1.94 5.84 2.76
CA LEU A 267 0.82 6.59 2.21
C LEU A 267 -0.13 5.58 1.56
N ALA A 268 -1.36 5.45 2.07
CA ALA A 268 -2.34 4.53 1.51
C ALA A 268 -3.57 5.29 0.97
N ALA A 269 -4.14 4.76 -0.10
CA ALA A 269 -5.18 5.41 -0.89
C ALA A 269 -6.52 5.62 -0.16
N CYS A 270 -6.81 4.84 0.87
CA CYS A 270 -8.06 4.95 1.61
C CYS A 270 -7.94 4.43 3.05
N LYS A 271 -8.94 4.68 3.87
CA LYS A 271 -9.06 4.05 5.21
C LYS A 271 -9.36 2.56 5.10
N GLU A 272 -9.15 1.83 6.20
CA GLU A 272 -9.38 0.38 6.31
C GLU A 272 -10.76 -0.09 5.82
N TYR A 273 -11.78 0.78 5.94
CA TYR A 273 -13.17 0.48 5.65
C TYR A 273 -13.65 1.03 4.29
N GLN A 274 -12.75 1.64 3.51
CA GLN A 274 -13.02 2.30 2.23
C GLN A 274 -12.45 1.48 1.04
N PHE A 275 -12.67 1.97 -0.20
CA PHE A 275 -12.23 1.31 -1.43
C PHE A 275 -11.34 2.22 -2.28
N ALA A 276 -10.11 1.78 -2.56
CA ALA A 276 -9.31 2.35 -3.63
C ALA A 276 -9.92 2.04 -5.00
N LYS A 277 -10.13 3.06 -5.84
CA LYS A 277 -10.83 2.95 -7.13
C LYS A 277 -10.06 3.63 -8.25
N ALA A 278 -10.28 3.12 -9.46
CA ALA A 278 -9.92 3.81 -10.69
C ALA A 278 -11.08 4.70 -11.18
N MET A 279 -10.75 5.80 -11.84
CA MET A 279 -11.68 6.67 -12.55
C MET A 279 -11.37 6.72 -14.04
N LYS A 280 -12.41 6.95 -14.86
CA LYS A 280 -12.27 7.15 -16.31
C LYS A 280 -11.91 8.60 -16.59
N VAL A 281 -10.84 8.79 -17.37
CA VAL A 281 -10.40 10.10 -17.87
C VAL A 281 -10.48 10.06 -19.38
N LYS A 282 -11.14 11.06 -19.98
CA LYS A 282 -11.16 11.23 -21.44
C LYS A 282 -9.90 11.97 -21.86
N GLN A 283 -9.11 11.35 -22.73
CA GLN A 283 -7.97 12.00 -23.36
C GLN A 283 -8.41 12.96 -24.48
N LYS A 284 -7.49 13.79 -24.94
CA LYS A 284 -7.74 14.82 -25.97
C LYS A 284 -8.10 14.24 -27.33
N ASP A 285 -7.66 13.03 -27.61
CA ASP A 285 -7.95 12.24 -28.80
C ASP A 285 -9.29 11.48 -28.72
N GLY A 286 -9.96 11.52 -27.57
CA GLY A 286 -11.22 10.83 -27.33
C GLY A 286 -11.08 9.43 -26.71
N GLU A 287 -9.85 8.93 -26.55
CA GLU A 287 -9.59 7.64 -25.88
C GLU A 287 -9.92 7.73 -24.39
N VAL A 288 -10.40 6.62 -23.83
CA VAL A 288 -10.76 6.53 -22.41
C VAL A 288 -9.66 5.80 -21.67
N GLU A 289 -8.98 6.53 -20.79
CA GLU A 289 -7.96 6.00 -19.89
C GLU A 289 -8.54 5.76 -18.49
N PHE A 290 -8.04 4.74 -17.80
CA PHE A 290 -8.34 4.51 -16.38
C PHE A 290 -7.13 4.93 -15.55
N VAL A 291 -7.35 5.70 -14.50
CA VAL A 291 -6.31 6.14 -13.55
C VAL A 291 -6.80 5.97 -12.12
N GLY A 292 -5.92 5.62 -11.19
CA GLY A 292 -6.21 5.58 -9.76
C GLY A 292 -6.57 6.97 -9.24
N ILE A 293 -7.66 7.07 -8.48
CA ILE A 293 -8.09 8.36 -7.90
C ILE A 293 -6.99 8.90 -6.98
N PHE A 294 -6.41 8.04 -6.14
CA PHE A 294 -5.34 8.42 -5.22
C PHE A 294 -4.07 8.80 -5.99
N THR A 295 -3.62 7.98 -6.94
CA THR A 295 -2.42 8.27 -7.73
C THR A 295 -2.54 9.56 -8.53
N SER A 296 -3.69 9.80 -9.16
CA SER A 296 -3.98 11.04 -9.87
C SER A 296 -3.89 12.26 -8.94
N SER A 297 -4.49 12.17 -7.75
CA SER A 297 -4.44 13.24 -6.76
C SER A 297 -3.04 13.49 -6.23
N LEU A 298 -2.31 12.42 -5.90
CA LEU A 298 -0.93 12.47 -5.41
C LEU A 298 -0.01 13.14 -6.43
N LEU A 299 -0.05 12.70 -7.70
CA LEU A 299 0.78 13.28 -8.74
C LEU A 299 0.43 14.74 -9.00
N ARG A 300 -0.85 15.11 -8.91
CA ARG A 300 -1.26 16.50 -9.03
C ARG A 300 -0.71 17.35 -7.87
N ALA A 301 -0.81 16.87 -6.63
CA ALA A 301 -0.26 17.55 -5.46
C ALA A 301 1.27 17.69 -5.54
N LEU A 302 1.98 16.63 -5.94
CA LEU A 302 3.43 16.62 -6.09
C LEU A 302 3.93 17.53 -7.22
N ARG A 303 3.21 17.58 -8.36
CA ARG A 303 3.52 18.44 -9.51
C ARG A 303 3.07 19.89 -9.34
N SER A 304 2.23 20.15 -8.36
CA SER A 304 1.68 21.50 -8.14
C SER A 304 2.80 22.52 -7.84
N GLY A 305 3.95 22.08 -7.32
CA GLY A 305 5.03 22.96 -6.85
C GLY A 305 4.74 23.60 -5.49
N HIS A 306 3.73 23.11 -4.75
CA HIS A 306 3.24 23.75 -3.53
C HIS A 306 3.89 23.25 -2.25
N TRP A 307 4.43 22.03 -2.29
CA TRP A 307 5.14 21.50 -1.15
C TRP A 307 6.45 22.28 -0.99
N ARG A 308 6.66 22.78 0.23
CA ARG A 308 7.82 23.56 0.64
C ARG A 308 8.85 22.64 1.28
N LYS A 309 10.02 23.18 1.59
CA LYS A 309 11.07 22.48 2.34
C LYS A 309 10.55 21.91 3.67
N GLU A 310 9.57 22.58 4.27
CA GLU A 310 8.98 22.21 5.56
C GLU A 310 7.81 21.22 5.43
N THR A 311 7.29 20.98 4.22
CA THR A 311 6.13 20.12 4.01
C THR A 311 6.44 18.70 4.47
N THR A 312 5.58 18.18 5.35
CA THR A 312 5.69 16.83 5.89
C THR A 312 4.89 15.82 5.08
N TYR A 313 5.09 14.53 5.35
CA TYR A 313 4.23 13.48 4.76
C TYR A 313 2.76 13.64 5.15
N ALA A 314 2.49 14.07 6.39
CA ALA A 314 1.13 14.37 6.85
C ALA A 314 0.50 15.54 6.08
N ASP A 315 1.25 16.63 5.90
CA ASP A 315 0.78 17.80 5.12
C ASP A 315 0.47 17.42 3.67
N LEU A 316 1.30 16.55 3.05
CA LEU A 316 1.06 16.04 1.71
C LEU A 316 -0.28 15.29 1.65
N VAL A 317 -0.52 14.35 2.57
CA VAL A 317 -1.77 13.56 2.61
C VAL A 317 -2.99 14.43 2.88
N ASP A 318 -2.87 15.44 3.74
CA ASP A 318 -3.97 16.37 4.02
C ASP A 318 -4.33 17.24 2.81
N SER A 319 -3.39 17.43 1.87
CA SER A 319 -3.60 18.16 0.61
C SER A 319 -4.19 17.31 -0.52
N LEU A 320 -4.32 15.99 -0.33
CA LEU A 320 -4.87 15.09 -1.34
C LEU A 320 -6.40 15.15 -1.38
N ASP A 321 -6.93 14.89 -2.57
CA ASP A 321 -8.37 14.85 -2.81
C ASP A 321 -9.01 13.77 -1.97
N LYS A 322 -10.18 14.12 -1.43
CA LYS A 322 -11.05 13.20 -0.72
C LYS A 322 -12.26 12.94 -1.58
N THR A 323 -12.73 11.70 -1.54
CA THR A 323 -13.99 11.31 -2.15
C THR A 323 -14.86 10.61 -1.12
N THR A 324 -16.13 10.43 -1.46
CA THR A 324 -17.07 9.61 -0.69
C THR A 324 -16.57 8.17 -0.48
N HIS A 325 -15.66 7.68 -1.33
CA HIS A 325 -15.15 6.30 -1.30
C HIS A 325 -13.70 6.18 -0.83
N GLN A 326 -12.92 7.26 -0.84
CA GLN A 326 -11.48 7.26 -0.55
C GLN A 326 -11.07 8.48 0.26
N THR A 327 -10.43 8.20 1.40
CA THR A 327 -9.74 9.21 2.21
C THR A 327 -8.30 8.73 2.40
N PRO A 328 -7.32 9.36 1.74
CA PRO A 328 -5.92 8.99 1.88
C PRO A 328 -5.45 9.03 3.34
N VAL A 329 -4.54 8.13 3.69
CA VAL A 329 -4.01 7.99 5.06
C VAL A 329 -2.49 7.96 5.05
N VAL A 330 -1.89 8.43 6.15
CA VAL A 330 -0.45 8.33 6.42
C VAL A 330 -0.21 7.56 7.72
N ALA A 331 0.72 6.62 7.70
CA ALA A 331 1.18 5.86 8.86
C ALA A 331 2.71 5.83 8.94
N GLY A 332 3.26 5.54 10.12
CA GLY A 332 4.70 5.58 10.39
C GLY A 332 5.07 6.62 11.44
N LYS A 333 6.12 6.36 12.23
CA LYS A 333 6.58 7.28 13.27
C LYS A 333 7.17 8.56 12.71
N HIS A 334 7.67 8.52 11.47
CA HIS A 334 8.20 9.67 10.75
C HIS A 334 7.17 10.39 9.87
N LYS A 335 5.85 10.19 10.07
CA LYS A 335 4.81 10.88 9.27
C LYS A 335 4.85 12.42 9.37
N ALA A 336 5.38 12.95 10.47
CA ALA A 336 5.59 14.39 10.66
C ALA A 336 6.98 14.85 10.19
N ALA A 337 7.81 13.97 9.62
CA ALA A 337 9.07 14.34 9.01
C ALA A 337 8.83 15.02 7.66
N ARG A 338 9.80 15.84 7.24
CA ARG A 338 9.78 16.53 5.94
C ARG A 338 9.80 15.51 4.80
N LEU A 339 8.98 15.76 3.80
CA LEU A 339 8.85 14.92 2.60
C LEU A 339 10.20 14.85 1.87
N TRP A 340 10.76 13.64 1.78
CA TRP A 340 11.99 13.33 1.04
C TRP A 340 13.21 14.22 1.35
N TYR A 341 13.24 14.78 2.56
CA TYR A 341 14.31 15.68 2.97
C TYR A 341 15.63 14.93 3.18
N GLN A 342 16.69 15.49 2.63
CA GLN A 342 18.07 15.05 2.85
C GLN A 342 18.79 16.08 3.71
N GLU A 343 19.56 15.60 4.70
CA GLU A 343 20.36 16.46 5.57
C GLU A 343 21.63 16.92 4.88
#